data_AF-A0A218P7Z6-F1
#
_entry.id   AF-A0A218P7Z6-F1
#
_cell.length_a   1.000
_cell.length_b   1.000
_cell.length_c   1.000
_cell.angle_alpha   90.00
_cell.angle_beta   90.00
_cell.angle_gamma   90.00
#
_symmetry.space_group_name_H-M   'P 1'
#
loop_
_entity.id
_entity.type
_entity.pdbx_description
1 polymer ?
#
loop_
_entity_poly.entity_id
_entity_poly.type
_entity_poly.pdbx_seq_one_letter_code
_entity_poly.pdbx_strand_id
1 'polypeptide(L)'
;MTGTVSKIIHFHDEEEFLDDMSAAMERFSYLASKYGHNPIEGVLLWDYVGVRDEEGIKIFRVGEFPYFEGTLKVDLETLRVMERYFDEMESKWDELRVEDIAYFVEMLNEALGEERVYYEAYDLGLDRNTAYIILNIANLHYLESVLDGRDREIFEEAVELLMRYV
;
A
#
# COMPACT_ATOMS: atom_id res chain seq x y z
N MET A 1 -14.92 -12.65 -10.35
CA MET A 1 -13.65 -12.18 -10.93
C MET A 1 -13.83 -11.50 -12.30
N THR A 2 -15.04 -11.11 -12.71
CA THR A 2 -15.23 -10.27 -13.90
C THR A 2 -15.21 -8.83 -13.45
N GLY A 3 -14.10 -8.12 -13.70
CA GLY A 3 -14.03 -6.67 -13.52
C GLY A 3 -12.88 -6.13 -12.68
N THR A 4 -12.03 -6.95 -12.06
CA THR A 4 -10.83 -6.43 -11.37
C THR A 4 -9.65 -6.34 -12.35
N VAL A 5 -8.98 -5.19 -12.38
CA VAL A 5 -7.74 -4.94 -13.12
C VAL A 5 -6.65 -4.59 -12.12
N SER A 6 -5.49 -5.20 -12.26
CA SER A 6 -4.29 -4.81 -11.53
C SER A 6 -3.26 -4.18 -12.46
N LYS A 7 -2.55 -3.17 -11.98
CA LYS A 7 -1.54 -2.46 -12.76
C LYS A 7 -0.41 -1.96 -11.88
N ILE A 8 0.81 -2.05 -12.39
CA ILE A 8 1.98 -1.35 -11.84
C ILE A 8 1.99 0.05 -12.44
N ILE A 9 2.06 1.03 -11.55
CA ILE A 9 2.11 2.45 -11.87
C ILE A 9 3.50 2.97 -11.51
N HIS A 10 4.05 3.79 -12.40
CA HIS A 10 5.30 4.51 -12.14
C HIS A 10 4.96 5.97 -11.81
N PHE A 11 5.61 6.51 -10.78
CA PHE A 11 5.51 7.92 -10.43
C PHE A 11 6.91 8.55 -10.34
N HIS A 12 6.97 9.87 -10.44
CA HIS A 12 8.23 10.62 -10.38
C HIS A 12 8.42 11.31 -9.03
N ASP A 13 7.34 11.77 -8.44
CA ASP A 13 7.28 12.42 -7.13
C ASP A 13 6.35 11.59 -6.25
N GLU A 14 6.91 11.06 -5.16
CA GLU A 14 6.19 10.19 -4.23
C GLU A 14 5.20 10.96 -3.36
N GLU A 15 5.54 12.19 -2.97
CA GLU A 15 4.67 13.03 -2.14
C GLU A 15 3.43 13.44 -2.95
N GLU A 16 3.63 13.89 -4.20
CA GLU A 16 2.52 14.18 -5.12
C GLU A 16 1.65 12.94 -5.38
N PHE A 17 2.27 11.78 -5.61
CA PHE A 17 1.54 10.53 -5.81
C PHE A 17 0.68 10.15 -4.60
N LEU A 18 1.24 10.24 -3.39
CA LEU A 18 0.53 9.91 -2.16
C LEU A 18 -0.63 10.87 -1.89
N ASP A 19 -0.45 12.17 -2.14
CA ASP A 19 -1.50 13.17 -2.01
C ASP A 19 -2.65 12.91 -3.00
N ASP A 20 -2.33 12.69 -4.28
CA ASP A 20 -3.33 12.41 -5.32
C ASP A 20 -4.08 11.08 -5.03
N MET A 21 -3.36 10.03 -4.60
CA MET A 21 -3.96 8.75 -4.25
C MET A 21 -4.85 8.85 -3.00
N SER A 22 -4.41 9.57 -1.97
CA SER A 22 -5.21 9.82 -0.75
C SER A 22 -6.48 10.58 -1.10
N ALA A 23 -6.37 11.63 -1.92
CA ALA A 23 -7.48 12.43 -2.40
C ALA A 23 -8.47 11.61 -3.25
N ALA A 24 -8.00 10.69 -4.08
CA ALA A 24 -8.86 9.77 -4.84
C ALA A 24 -9.55 8.76 -3.93
N MET A 25 -8.82 8.15 -2.99
CA MET A 25 -9.37 7.18 -2.03
C MET A 25 -10.42 7.80 -1.11
N GLU A 26 -10.23 9.04 -0.64
CA GLU A 26 -11.22 9.77 0.16
C GLU A 26 -12.53 9.99 -0.62
N ARG A 27 -12.43 10.44 -1.87
CA ARG A 27 -13.59 10.65 -2.75
C ARG A 27 -14.33 9.34 -3.03
N PHE A 28 -13.60 8.28 -3.37
CA PHE A 28 -14.23 6.97 -3.57
C PHE A 28 -14.81 6.38 -2.29
N SER A 29 -14.19 6.62 -1.13
CA SER A 29 -14.74 6.19 0.16
C SER A 29 -16.03 6.95 0.49
N TYR A 30 -16.08 8.25 0.21
CA TYR A 30 -17.31 9.04 0.30
C TYR A 30 -18.42 8.46 -0.59
N LEU A 31 -18.14 8.21 -1.87
CA LEU A 31 -19.11 7.63 -2.81
C LEU A 31 -19.53 6.22 -2.38
N ALA A 32 -18.58 5.38 -1.96
CA ALA A 32 -18.85 4.02 -1.49
C ALA A 32 -19.76 4.01 -0.25
N SER A 33 -19.58 4.96 0.67
CA SER A 33 -20.43 5.09 1.87
C SER A 33 -21.91 5.34 1.54
N LYS A 34 -22.18 5.98 0.39
CA LYS A 34 -23.54 6.33 -0.07
C LYS A 34 -24.12 5.32 -1.05
N TYR A 35 -23.29 4.74 -1.92
CA TYR A 35 -23.73 3.93 -3.06
C TYR A 35 -23.31 2.46 -3.00
N GLY A 36 -22.50 2.04 -2.02
CA GLY A 36 -22.22 0.64 -1.70
C GLY A 36 -21.03 -0.01 -2.42
N HIS A 37 -20.24 0.74 -3.18
CA HIS A 37 -19.17 0.18 -4.03
C HIS A 37 -17.92 1.08 -4.05
N ASN A 38 -16.76 0.52 -3.71
CA ASN A 38 -15.46 1.20 -3.84
C ASN A 38 -14.70 0.64 -5.06
N PRO A 39 -14.31 1.48 -6.04
CA PRO A 39 -13.48 1.05 -7.16
C PRO A 39 -12.04 0.72 -6.79
N ILE A 40 -11.48 1.26 -5.71
CA ILE A 40 -10.10 0.95 -5.27
C ILE A 40 -10.15 -0.22 -4.29
N GLU A 41 -9.61 -1.37 -4.68
CA GLU A 41 -9.55 -2.58 -3.84
C GLU A 41 -8.23 -2.69 -3.07
N GLY A 42 -7.16 -2.06 -3.56
CA GLY A 42 -5.87 -2.06 -2.87
C GLY A 42 -4.82 -1.21 -3.58
N VAL A 43 -3.89 -0.68 -2.79
CA VAL A 43 -2.69 0.04 -3.22
C VAL A 43 -1.52 -0.48 -2.39
N LEU A 44 -0.44 -0.88 -3.04
CA LEU A 44 0.79 -1.35 -2.41
C LEU A 44 1.96 -0.56 -3.01
N LEU A 45 2.70 0.19 -2.20
CA LEU A 45 3.93 0.83 -2.66
C LEU A 45 5.11 -0.15 -2.61
N TRP A 46 6.16 0.21 -3.33
CA TRP A 46 7.41 -0.55 -3.41
C TRP A 46 8.09 -0.79 -2.04
N ASP A 47 7.79 0.01 -1.04
CA ASP A 47 8.41 0.04 0.29
C ASP A 47 7.50 -0.54 1.40
N TYR A 48 6.38 -1.17 1.03
CA TYR A 48 5.45 -1.76 2.00
C TYR A 48 5.97 -3.10 2.49
N VAL A 49 6.01 -3.27 3.81
CA VAL A 49 6.37 -4.51 4.49
C VAL A 49 5.19 -4.99 5.32
N GLY A 50 4.92 -6.30 5.25
CA GLY A 50 3.92 -6.98 6.04
C GLY A 50 4.54 -7.68 7.25
N VAL A 51 3.92 -7.59 8.42
CA VAL A 51 4.30 -8.35 9.61
C VAL A 51 3.10 -9.15 10.10
N ARG A 52 3.28 -10.45 10.27
CA ARG A 52 2.29 -11.30 10.94
C ARG A 52 2.42 -11.21 12.46
N ASP A 53 1.33 -10.95 13.14
CA ASP A 53 1.19 -11.04 14.58
C ASP A 53 0.06 -12.01 14.96
N GLU A 54 -0.34 -12.04 16.24
CA GLU A 54 -1.43 -12.91 16.70
C GLU A 54 -2.81 -12.60 16.08
N GLU A 55 -3.01 -11.41 15.51
CA GLU A 55 -4.29 -10.96 14.95
C GLU A 55 -4.38 -11.09 13.43
N GLY A 56 -3.23 -11.17 12.75
CA GLY A 56 -3.18 -11.26 11.30
C GLY A 56 -1.92 -10.64 10.74
N ILE A 57 -2.01 -10.12 9.50
CA ILE A 57 -0.91 -9.41 8.85
C ILE A 57 -1.21 -7.91 8.93
N LYS A 58 -0.24 -7.14 9.42
CA LYS A 58 -0.24 -5.68 9.46
C LYS A 58 0.76 -5.18 8.43
N ILE A 59 0.37 -4.20 7.62
CA ILE A 59 1.18 -3.66 6.53
C ILE A 59 1.51 -2.21 6.85
N PHE A 60 2.76 -1.82 6.66
CA PHE A 60 3.26 -0.46 6.90
C PHE A 60 4.42 -0.16 5.96
N ARG A 61 4.80 1.11 5.84
CA ARG A 61 5.96 1.52 5.05
C ARG A 61 7.24 1.37 5.86
N VAL A 62 8.34 1.02 5.20
CA VAL A 62 9.66 1.16 5.84
C VAL A 62 9.82 2.63 6.31
N GLY A 63 10.32 2.84 7.53
CA GLY A 63 10.34 4.13 8.24
C GLY A 63 9.09 4.44 9.08
N GLU A 64 7.99 3.71 8.93
CA GLU A 64 6.80 3.87 9.79
C GLU A 64 6.80 2.92 10.98
N PHE A 65 7.75 1.98 11.07
CA PHE A 65 7.78 0.95 12.11
C PHE A 65 7.60 1.49 13.54
N PRO A 66 8.24 2.61 13.96
CA PRO A 66 8.06 3.17 15.30
C PRO A 66 6.61 3.59 15.61
N TYR A 67 5.79 3.88 14.60
CA TYR A 67 4.37 4.21 14.79
C TYR A 67 3.49 2.96 14.87
N PHE A 68 3.94 1.85 14.29
CA PHE A 68 3.20 0.59 14.21
C PHE A 68 3.60 -0.42 15.30
N GLU A 69 4.77 -0.28 15.92
CA GLU A 69 5.29 -1.23 16.91
C GLU A 69 4.28 -1.50 18.05
N GLY A 70 3.61 -0.45 18.55
CA GLY A 70 2.65 -0.55 19.65
C GLY A 70 1.33 -1.22 19.25
N THR A 71 1.11 -1.41 17.95
CA THR A 71 -0.05 -2.13 17.42
C THR A 71 0.23 -3.62 17.27
N LEU A 72 1.49 -4.04 17.18
CA LEU A 72 1.86 -5.43 16.94
C LEU A 72 1.71 -6.28 18.20
N LYS A 73 0.95 -7.38 18.11
CA LYS A 73 0.82 -8.37 19.18
C LYS A 73 1.93 -9.42 19.10
N VAL A 74 3.12 -9.03 19.53
CA VAL A 74 4.32 -9.88 19.61
C VAL A 74 5.05 -9.65 20.93
N ASP A 75 5.93 -10.57 21.31
CA ASP A 75 6.73 -10.43 22.53
C ASP A 75 7.84 -9.37 22.36
N LEU A 76 8.38 -8.92 23.50
CA LEU A 76 9.37 -7.83 23.53
C LEU A 76 10.71 -8.21 22.87
N GLU A 77 11.09 -9.49 22.88
CA GLU A 77 12.34 -9.93 22.24
C GLU A 77 12.20 -9.84 20.72
N THR A 78 11.09 -10.34 20.19
CA THR A 78 10.72 -10.22 18.77
C THR A 78 10.69 -8.75 18.33
N LEU A 79 10.02 -7.87 19.09
CA LEU A 79 9.96 -6.43 18.79
C LEU A 79 11.34 -5.80 18.68
N ARG A 80 12.24 -6.09 19.63
CA ARG A 80 13.60 -5.52 19.63
C ARG A 80 14.44 -6.00 18.44
N VAL A 81 14.26 -7.24 18.03
CA VAL A 81 14.94 -7.75 16.82
C VAL A 81 14.43 -6.97 15.62
N MET A 82 13.11 -6.85 15.46
CA MET A 82 12.49 -6.12 14.35
C MET A 82 12.92 -4.65 14.31
N GLU A 83 12.82 -3.93 15.44
CA GLU A 83 13.22 -2.52 15.59
C GLU A 83 14.61 -2.28 15.02
N ARG A 84 15.60 -3.10 15.40
CA ARG A 84 16.98 -2.98 14.90
C ARG A 84 17.09 -3.09 13.38
N TYR A 85 16.35 -4.00 12.75
CA TYR A 85 16.40 -4.18 11.30
C TYR A 85 15.63 -3.08 10.56
N PHE A 86 14.49 -2.64 11.09
CA PHE A 86 13.73 -1.52 10.53
C PHE A 86 14.46 -0.19 10.64
N ASP A 87 15.12 0.08 11.76
CA ASP A 87 15.98 1.25 11.95
C ASP A 87 17.15 1.25 10.94
N GLU A 88 17.74 0.07 10.68
CA GLU A 88 18.81 -0.04 9.69
C GLU A 88 18.31 0.23 8.27
N MET A 89 17.14 -0.30 7.91
CA MET A 89 16.50 0.00 6.63
C MET A 89 16.21 1.51 6.50
N GLU A 90 15.58 2.11 7.52
CA GLU A 90 15.26 3.54 7.54
C GLU A 90 16.52 4.41 7.37
N SER A 91 17.63 4.04 8.02
CA SER A 91 18.91 4.77 7.93
C SER A 91 19.49 4.82 6.50
N LYS A 92 19.04 3.94 5.61
CA LYS A 92 19.49 3.79 4.22
C LYS A 92 18.42 4.17 3.21
N TRP A 93 17.31 4.77 3.65
CA TRP A 93 16.11 5.03 2.84
C TRP A 93 16.39 5.57 1.43
N ASP A 94 17.23 6.60 1.32
CA ASP A 94 17.53 7.27 0.05
C ASP A 94 18.25 6.37 -0.96
N GLU A 95 18.91 5.32 -0.48
CA GLU A 95 19.68 4.38 -1.30
C GLU A 95 18.97 3.03 -1.49
N LEU A 96 17.92 2.75 -0.72
CA LEU A 96 17.20 1.48 -0.76
C LEU A 96 16.61 1.18 -2.14
N ARG A 97 16.82 -0.05 -2.60
CA ARG A 97 16.10 -0.68 -3.70
C ARG A 97 15.22 -1.80 -3.16
N VAL A 98 14.36 -2.32 -4.02
CA VAL A 98 13.48 -3.44 -3.69
C VAL A 98 14.28 -4.70 -3.31
N GLU A 99 15.44 -4.94 -3.94
CA GLU A 99 16.33 -6.04 -3.58
C GLU A 99 16.91 -5.89 -2.17
N ASP A 100 17.22 -4.65 -1.76
CA ASP A 100 17.78 -4.37 -0.44
C ASP A 100 16.73 -4.65 0.65
N ILE A 101 15.48 -4.22 0.44
CA ILE A 101 14.37 -4.50 1.36
C ILE A 101 14.13 -6.01 1.45
N ALA A 102 14.09 -6.71 0.31
CA ALA A 102 13.94 -8.17 0.28
C ALA A 102 15.05 -8.87 1.08
N TYR A 103 16.29 -8.44 0.90
CA TYR A 103 17.44 -8.97 1.65
C TYR A 103 17.34 -8.69 3.16
N PHE A 104 16.93 -7.49 3.56
CA PHE A 104 16.72 -7.18 4.98
C PHE A 104 15.61 -8.02 5.61
N VAL A 105 14.52 -8.27 4.89
CA VAL A 105 13.40 -9.10 5.34
C VAL A 105 13.82 -10.56 5.48
N GLU A 106 14.64 -11.08 4.56
CA GLU A 106 15.25 -12.40 4.68
C GLU A 106 16.11 -12.51 5.95
N MET A 107 17.06 -11.59 6.15
CA MET A 107 17.92 -11.57 7.34
C MET A 107 17.12 -11.42 8.64
N LEU A 108 16.03 -10.64 8.63
CA LEU A 108 15.16 -10.45 9.78
C LEU A 108 14.44 -11.75 10.14
N ASN A 109 13.85 -12.45 9.16
CA ASN A 109 13.22 -13.75 9.41
C ASN A 109 14.23 -14.80 9.89
N GLU A 110 15.45 -14.80 9.34
CA GLU A 110 16.54 -15.66 9.85
C GLU A 110 16.87 -15.36 11.32
N ALA A 111 16.93 -14.08 11.70
CA ALA A 111 17.21 -13.66 13.07
C ALA A 111 16.06 -13.98 14.04
N LEU A 112 14.82 -13.96 13.56
CA LEU A 112 13.64 -14.37 14.32
C LEU A 112 13.52 -15.91 14.44
N GLY A 113 14.14 -16.65 13.52
CA GLY A 113 14.03 -18.10 13.44
C GLY A 113 12.68 -18.60 12.91
N GLU A 114 11.86 -17.70 12.35
CA GLU A 114 10.56 -17.98 11.76
C GLU A 114 10.21 -16.98 10.65
N GLU A 115 9.37 -17.41 9.71
CA GLU A 115 8.87 -16.56 8.63
C GLU A 115 7.67 -15.74 9.12
N ARG A 116 7.94 -14.50 9.56
CA ARG A 116 6.95 -13.58 10.14
C ARG A 116 6.80 -12.29 9.35
N VAL A 117 7.86 -11.86 8.68
CA VAL A 117 7.92 -10.61 7.92
C VAL A 117 7.87 -10.93 6.43
N TYR A 118 7.04 -10.21 5.69
CA TYR A 118 6.73 -10.46 4.28
C TYR A 118 6.98 -9.21 3.46
N TYR A 119 7.51 -9.39 2.27
CA TYR A 119 7.77 -8.31 1.33
C TYR A 119 7.37 -8.72 -0.09
N GLU A 120 6.13 -8.40 -0.45
CA GLU A 120 5.50 -8.83 -1.70
C GLU A 120 5.88 -7.93 -2.89
N ALA A 121 6.35 -6.70 -2.64
CA ALA A 121 6.68 -5.77 -3.71
C ALA A 121 7.75 -6.32 -4.67
N TYR A 122 8.73 -7.06 -4.15
CA TYR A 122 9.75 -7.74 -4.96
C TYR A 122 9.13 -8.78 -5.92
N ASP A 123 8.28 -9.66 -5.38
CA ASP A 123 7.65 -10.73 -6.16
C ASP A 123 6.63 -10.19 -7.18
N LEU A 124 6.03 -9.03 -6.88
CA LEU A 124 5.15 -8.30 -7.79
C LEU A 124 5.91 -7.54 -8.90
N GLY A 125 7.25 -7.53 -8.87
CA GLY A 125 8.08 -6.83 -9.84
C GLY A 125 7.99 -5.30 -9.73
N LEU A 126 7.76 -4.78 -8.51
CA LEU A 126 7.84 -3.36 -8.25
C LEU A 126 9.31 -2.91 -8.24
N ASP A 127 9.51 -1.66 -8.66
CA ASP A 127 10.77 -0.93 -8.55
C ASP A 127 10.58 0.26 -7.61
N ARG A 128 11.68 0.95 -7.27
CA ARG A 128 11.59 2.25 -6.59
C ARG A 128 10.70 3.21 -7.39
N ASN A 129 9.86 3.96 -6.68
CA ASN A 129 8.86 4.87 -7.26
C ASN A 129 7.78 4.16 -8.10
N THR A 130 7.39 2.95 -7.69
CA THR A 130 6.25 2.26 -8.27
C THR A 130 5.22 1.87 -7.21
N ALA A 131 3.98 1.74 -7.67
CA ALA A 131 2.85 1.26 -6.88
C ALA A 131 2.11 0.17 -7.65
N TYR A 132 1.69 -0.87 -6.95
CA TYR A 132 0.71 -1.83 -7.45
C TYR A 132 -0.68 -1.39 -7.03
N ILE A 133 -1.58 -1.19 -8.00
CA ILE A 133 -2.97 -0.80 -7.75
C ILE A 133 -3.92 -1.88 -8.25
N ILE A 134 -4.94 -2.18 -7.44
CA ILE A 134 -6.04 -3.07 -7.77
C ILE A 134 -7.32 -2.24 -7.89
N LEU A 135 -7.92 -2.23 -9.08
CA LEU A 135 -9.13 -1.50 -9.41
C LEU A 135 -10.27 -2.44 -9.80
N ASN A 136 -11.45 -2.22 -9.22
CA ASN A 136 -12.67 -2.88 -9.61
C ASN A 136 -13.44 -2.04 -10.64
N ILE A 137 -13.24 -2.35 -11.90
CA ILE A 137 -13.87 -1.71 -13.06
C ILE A 137 -15.39 -1.89 -13.05
N ALA A 138 -15.91 -3.00 -12.52
CA ALA A 138 -17.35 -3.20 -12.39
C ALA A 138 -17.96 -2.19 -11.39
N ASN A 139 -17.30 -1.96 -10.26
CA ASN A 139 -17.70 -0.92 -9.30
C ASN A 139 -17.58 0.49 -9.90
N LEU A 140 -16.54 0.73 -10.72
CA LEU A 140 -16.34 2.00 -11.40
C LEU A 140 -17.49 2.30 -12.38
N HIS A 141 -17.85 1.34 -13.23
CA HIS A 141 -19.00 1.47 -14.14
C HIS A 141 -20.34 1.56 -13.41
N TYR A 142 -20.49 0.83 -12.30
CA TYR A 142 -21.69 0.94 -11.48
C TYR A 142 -21.86 2.38 -10.97
N LEU A 143 -20.83 2.95 -10.34
CA LEU A 143 -20.87 4.33 -9.86
C LEU A 143 -21.16 5.30 -11.02
N GLU A 144 -20.46 5.15 -12.15
CA GLU A 144 -20.70 5.97 -13.33
C GLU A 144 -22.19 5.97 -13.76
N SER A 145 -22.90 4.85 -13.62
CA SER A 145 -24.30 4.71 -14.05
C SER A 145 -25.34 5.28 -13.09
N VAL A 146 -25.01 5.44 -11.81
CA VAL A 146 -25.96 5.83 -10.75
C VAL A 146 -25.76 7.24 -10.20
N LEU A 147 -24.62 7.88 -10.51
CA LEU A 147 -24.26 9.19 -9.96
C LEU A 147 -24.82 10.34 -10.80
N ASP A 148 -25.28 11.39 -10.10
CA ASP A 148 -25.79 12.63 -10.67
C ASP A 148 -25.33 13.87 -9.87
N GLY A 149 -25.44 15.04 -10.50
CA GLY A 149 -25.11 16.32 -9.88
C GLY A 149 -23.71 16.38 -9.28
N ARG A 150 -23.61 16.80 -8.02
CA ARG A 150 -22.33 16.98 -7.31
C ARG A 150 -21.55 15.67 -7.13
N ASP A 151 -22.23 14.55 -6.96
CA ASP A 151 -21.53 13.28 -6.74
C ASP A 151 -20.89 12.77 -8.03
N ARG A 152 -21.45 13.14 -9.19
CA ARG A 152 -20.83 12.92 -10.50
C ARG A 152 -19.52 13.72 -10.64
N GLU A 153 -19.51 14.99 -10.22
CA GLU A 153 -18.29 15.82 -10.24
C GLU A 153 -17.19 15.22 -9.35
N ILE A 154 -17.54 14.77 -8.15
CA ILE A 154 -16.60 14.11 -7.22
C ILE A 154 -16.01 12.84 -7.85
N PHE A 155 -16.83 12.04 -8.54
CA PHE A 155 -16.37 10.85 -9.24
C PHE A 155 -15.41 11.19 -10.38
N GLU A 156 -15.74 12.20 -11.19
CA GLU A 156 -14.91 12.61 -12.33
C GLU A 156 -13.56 13.15 -11.86
N GLU A 157 -13.52 13.95 -10.79
CA GLU A 157 -12.26 14.39 -10.16
C GLU A 157 -11.41 13.21 -9.67
N ALA A 158 -12.03 12.23 -9.01
CA ALA A 158 -11.30 11.06 -8.50
C ALA A 158 -10.72 10.20 -9.63
N VAL A 159 -11.47 10.04 -10.73
CA VAL A 159 -10.99 9.35 -11.93
C VAL A 159 -9.88 10.14 -12.61
N GLU A 160 -9.99 11.47 -12.70
CA GLU A 160 -8.96 12.33 -13.28
C GLU A 160 -7.62 12.20 -12.55
N LEU A 161 -7.64 12.15 -11.21
CA LEU A 161 -6.44 11.89 -10.40
C LEU A 161 -5.79 10.54 -10.75
N LEU A 162 -6.59 9.46 -10.80
CA LEU A 162 -6.06 8.13 -11.17
C LEU A 162 -5.50 8.10 -12.60
N MET A 163 -6.15 8.78 -13.54
CA MET A 163 -5.75 8.83 -14.96
C MET A 163 -4.42 9.56 -15.19
N ARG A 164 -3.90 10.33 -14.23
CA ARG A 164 -2.56 10.95 -14.34
C ARG A 164 -1.44 9.91 -14.36
N TYR A 165 -1.69 8.72 -13.80
CA TYR A 165 -0.67 7.71 -13.57
C TYR A 165 -0.91 6.39 -14.35
N VAL A 166 -2.03 6.29 -15.08
CA VAL A 166 -2.42 5.11 -15.88
C VAL A 166 -2.11 5.32 -17.36
#